data_AF-A0A813EH75-F1
#
_entry.id   AF-A0A813EH75-F1
#
_cell.length_a   1.000
_cell.length_b   1.000
_cell.length_c   1.000
_cell.angle_alpha   90.00
_cell.angle_beta   90.00
_cell.angle_gamma   90.00
#
_symmetry.space_group_name_H-M   'P 1'
#
loop_
_entity.id
_entity.type
_entity.pdbx_description
1 polymer ?
#
loop_
_entity_poly.entity_id
_entity_poly.type
_entity_poly.pdbx_seq_one_letter_code
_entity_poly.pdbx_strand_id
1 'polypeptide(L)'
;MPLETCISNSVVSVCAIPSNATERHCKNAEVVAPDLVITKLIIEADRRFGDYARCNICIHGSDHHGNENCTDGEYVCSCGRDVKHPEPCTASVGVANVSQRYAGQKCTQGMAAWECWKLAVASKTGGLWFSTLQVGHCGSSQASACTWRLVQVVKRVRKTCSDNSIFKIVERFDQTQGAGCFQNCTGGIGALRNTSDPCWIRCFYSTALGADSGSPGGQIAGMPRQALQSAWEASFSSDDPAYLGCPHIRHSSNNNDHNNSNNHNNSNNNKNNSNPSNSSSIPRPTEALGSLTI
;
A
#
# COMPACT_ATOMS: atom_id res chain seq x y z
N MET A 1 14.57 4.32 24.15
CA MET A 1 14.77 4.10 22.70
C MET A 1 14.39 5.40 22.00
N PRO A 2 15.16 5.91 21.02
CA PRO A 2 14.71 7.07 20.25
C PRO A 2 13.47 6.67 19.44
N LEU A 3 12.44 7.52 19.44
CA LEU A 3 11.24 7.36 18.63
C LEU A 3 11.55 7.75 17.18
N GLU A 4 11.53 6.79 16.27
CA GLU A 4 11.50 7.05 14.84
C GLU A 4 10.10 6.70 14.32
N THR A 5 9.38 7.70 13.80
CA THR A 5 8.01 7.49 13.29
C THR A 5 8.06 6.99 11.85
N CYS A 6 7.82 5.70 11.62
CA CYS A 6 7.73 5.14 10.27
C CYS A 6 6.35 5.43 9.64
N ILE A 7 6.30 6.34 8.66
CA ILE A 7 5.11 6.60 7.83
C ILE A 7 5.35 5.90 6.49
N SER A 8 4.38 5.09 6.08
CA SER A 8 4.43 4.36 4.82
C SER A 8 3.50 5.01 3.80
N ASN A 9 4.05 5.46 2.67
CA ASN A 9 3.32 5.96 1.49
C ASN A 9 3.24 4.92 0.37
N SER A 10 2.05 4.37 0.08
CA SER A 10 1.85 3.54 -1.11
C SER A 10 1.58 4.44 -2.32
N VAL A 11 2.33 4.23 -3.41
CA VAL A 11 2.05 4.91 -4.67
C VAL A 11 0.80 4.30 -5.31
N VAL A 12 -0.12 5.15 -5.73
CA VAL A 12 -1.30 4.71 -6.49
C VAL A 12 -0.86 4.10 -7.81
N SER A 13 -1.28 2.86 -8.05
CA SER A 13 -1.06 2.14 -9.31
C SER A 13 -2.37 2.09 -10.09
N VAL A 14 -2.31 2.36 -11.39
CA VAL A 14 -3.46 2.35 -12.30
C VAL A 14 -3.23 1.35 -13.43
N CYS A 15 -4.24 0.54 -13.72
CA CYS A 15 -4.15 -0.59 -14.63
C CYS A 15 -5.24 -0.49 -15.69
N ALA A 16 -4.84 -0.57 -16.96
CA ALA A 16 -5.78 -0.62 -18.07
C ALA A 16 -6.52 -1.96 -18.11
N ILE A 17 -7.84 -1.96 -18.33
CA ILE A 17 -8.66 -3.17 -18.51
C ILE A 17 -9.22 -3.21 -19.93
N PRO A 18 -9.26 -4.37 -20.62
CA PRO A 18 -8.67 -5.65 -20.21
C PRO A 18 -7.17 -5.60 -20.44
N SER A 19 -6.39 -5.74 -19.36
CA SER A 19 -4.94 -5.89 -19.49
C SER A 19 -4.66 -7.25 -20.14
N ASN A 20 -4.49 -7.29 -21.46
CA ASN A 20 -3.64 -8.32 -22.09
C ASN A 20 -2.18 -8.21 -21.62
N ALA A 21 -1.87 -7.29 -20.70
CA ALA A 21 -0.55 -7.05 -20.18
C ALA A 21 -0.02 -8.31 -19.47
N THR A 22 1.12 -8.76 -19.97
CA THR A 22 2.10 -9.60 -19.27
C THR A 22 2.61 -8.95 -17.98
N GLU A 23 2.22 -7.71 -17.70
CA GLU A 23 2.64 -6.96 -16.52
C GLU A 23 2.06 -7.58 -15.25
N ARG A 24 2.97 -8.02 -14.38
CA ARG A 24 2.61 -8.79 -13.20
C ARG A 24 1.92 -7.89 -12.16
N HIS A 25 2.26 -6.60 -12.09
CA HIS A 25 1.70 -5.69 -11.07
C HIS A 25 0.18 -5.54 -11.15
N CYS A 26 -0.38 -5.53 -12.36
CA CYS A 26 -1.84 -5.45 -12.56
C CYS A 26 -2.59 -6.75 -12.25
N LYS A 27 -1.87 -7.82 -11.90
CA LYS A 27 -2.41 -9.09 -11.41
C LYS A 27 -2.10 -9.32 -9.93
N ASN A 28 -1.38 -8.40 -9.29
CA ASN A 28 -1.07 -8.50 -7.87
C ASN A 28 -2.27 -8.01 -7.05
N ALA A 29 -2.87 -8.91 -6.26
CA ALA A 29 -4.01 -8.60 -5.42
C ALA A 29 -3.71 -7.48 -4.40
N GLU A 30 -2.48 -7.34 -3.93
CA GLU A 30 -2.08 -6.24 -3.03
C GLU A 30 -2.05 -4.86 -3.70
N VAL A 31 -2.11 -4.85 -5.03
CA VAL A 31 -2.15 -3.62 -5.83
C VAL A 31 -3.58 -3.31 -6.25
N VAL A 32 -4.32 -4.31 -6.74
CA VAL A 32 -5.58 -4.11 -7.47
C VAL A 32 -6.84 -4.60 -6.75
N ALA A 33 -6.75 -5.28 -5.60
CA ALA A 33 -7.95 -5.76 -4.92
C ALA A 33 -8.82 -4.59 -4.42
N PRO A 34 -10.15 -4.70 -4.53
CA PRO A 34 -11.08 -3.59 -4.26
C PRO A 34 -11.26 -3.28 -2.76
N ASP A 35 -10.93 -4.21 -1.89
CA ASP A 35 -11.18 -4.18 -0.44
C ASP A 35 -9.91 -3.95 0.39
N LEU A 36 -8.81 -3.54 -0.24
CA LEU A 36 -7.57 -3.23 0.44
C LEU A 36 -7.73 -2.11 1.48
N VAL A 37 -7.03 -2.27 2.59
CA VAL A 37 -6.98 -1.32 3.71
C VAL A 37 -5.56 -0.84 3.89
N ILE A 38 -5.39 0.46 4.04
CA ILE A 38 -4.11 1.06 4.39
C ILE A 38 -4.16 1.49 5.84
N THR A 39 -3.10 1.17 6.59
CA THR A 39 -2.97 1.55 7.99
C THR A 39 -1.77 2.46 8.18
N LYS A 40 -1.98 3.63 8.80
CA LYS A 40 -0.88 4.45 9.32
C LYS A 40 -0.58 4.04 10.75
N LEU A 41 0.68 3.71 11.01
CA LEU A 41 1.17 3.26 12.31
C LEU A 41 2.24 4.24 12.82
N ILE A 42 2.42 4.28 14.13
CA ILE A 42 3.65 4.74 14.77
C ILE A 42 4.25 3.49 15.41
N ILE A 43 5.48 3.19 15.03
CA ILE A 43 6.26 2.11 15.63
C ILE A 43 7.47 2.69 16.34
N GLU A 44 8.02 1.92 17.26
CA GLU A 44 9.33 2.17 17.83
C GLU A 44 10.22 1.01 17.41
N ALA A 45 11.37 1.32 16.83
CA ALA A 45 12.34 0.35 16.36
C ALA A 45 13.71 0.67 16.99
N ASP A 46 14.49 -0.36 17.26
CA ASP A 46 15.90 -0.18 17.52
C ASP A 46 16.67 0.07 16.20
N ARG A 47 17.87 0.65 16.31
CA ARG A 47 18.63 1.13 15.15
C ARG A 47 19.35 0.03 14.35
N ARG A 48 19.22 -1.23 14.74
CA ARG A 48 19.88 -2.37 14.07
C ARG A 48 19.04 -2.80 12.87
N PHE A 49 18.98 -1.96 11.86
CA PHE A 49 18.24 -2.23 10.63
C PHE A 49 18.85 -3.39 9.83
N GLY A 50 18.00 -4.18 9.20
CA GLY A 50 18.37 -5.28 8.31
C GLY A 50 17.98 -5.02 6.86
N ASP A 51 18.10 -6.05 6.02
CA ASP A 51 17.61 -6.00 4.65
C ASP A 51 16.07 -5.91 4.62
N TYR A 52 15.55 -5.11 3.70
CA TYR A 52 14.11 -5.02 3.46
C TYR A 52 13.51 -6.38 3.08
N ALA A 53 12.48 -6.78 3.79
CA ALA A 53 11.68 -7.95 3.51
C ALA A 53 10.67 -7.62 2.41
N ARG A 54 10.76 -8.33 1.28
CA ARG A 54 9.76 -8.29 0.21
C ARG A 54 8.70 -9.33 0.54
N CYS A 55 7.56 -8.90 1.03
CA CYS A 55 6.46 -9.80 1.33
C CYS A 55 5.35 -9.67 0.30
N ASN A 56 4.63 -10.76 0.08
CA ASN A 56 3.39 -10.72 -0.65
C ASN A 56 2.43 -11.79 -0.12
N ILE A 57 1.14 -11.58 -0.35
CA ILE A 57 0.13 -12.61 -0.13
C ILE A 57 0.34 -13.78 -1.09
N CYS A 58 0.29 -14.99 -0.55
CA CYS A 58 0.31 -16.21 -1.33
C CYS A 58 -1.04 -16.44 -2.01
N ILE A 59 -1.01 -16.74 -3.31
CA ILE A 59 -2.17 -17.06 -4.13
C ILE A 59 -1.83 -18.24 -5.04
N HIS A 60 -2.62 -19.32 -4.95
CA HIS A 60 -2.41 -20.55 -5.70
C HIS A 60 -1.02 -21.17 -5.47
N GLY A 61 -0.54 -21.17 -4.23
CA GLY A 61 0.72 -21.78 -3.80
C GLY A 61 1.97 -20.94 -4.09
N SER A 62 1.82 -19.76 -4.69
CA SER A 62 2.94 -18.88 -5.01
C SER A 62 2.68 -17.41 -4.65
N ASP A 63 3.73 -16.63 -4.48
CA ASP A 63 3.63 -15.19 -4.25
C ASP A 63 4.17 -14.36 -5.43
N HIS A 64 3.98 -13.04 -5.39
CA HIS A 64 4.44 -12.14 -6.45
C HIS A 64 5.98 -11.98 -6.51
N HIS A 65 6.70 -12.39 -5.47
CA HIS A 65 8.14 -12.23 -5.33
C HIS A 65 8.96 -13.48 -5.64
N GLY A 66 8.30 -14.58 -6.05
CA GLY A 66 8.94 -15.79 -6.52
C GLY A 66 9.05 -16.91 -5.47
N ASN A 67 8.30 -16.82 -4.37
CA ASN A 67 8.10 -17.95 -3.48
C ASN A 67 7.09 -18.92 -4.12
N GLU A 68 7.46 -20.18 -4.34
CA GLU A 68 6.65 -21.18 -5.08
C GLU A 68 6.05 -22.28 -4.21
N ASN A 69 6.15 -22.16 -2.87
CA ASN A 69 5.63 -23.15 -1.92
C ASN A 69 5.09 -22.45 -0.66
N CYS A 70 4.02 -21.67 -0.81
CA CYS A 70 3.39 -20.95 0.29
C CYS A 70 1.93 -21.37 0.50
N THR A 71 1.37 -21.05 1.67
CA THR A 71 -0.04 -21.30 1.98
C THR A 71 -0.90 -20.13 1.50
N ASP A 72 -1.93 -20.41 0.69
CA ASP A 72 -2.86 -19.39 0.21
C ASP A 72 -3.42 -18.52 1.35
N GLY A 73 -3.38 -17.20 1.15
CA GLY A 73 -3.84 -16.20 2.11
C GLY A 73 -2.82 -15.84 3.20
N GLU A 74 -1.66 -16.52 3.27
CA GLU A 74 -0.56 -16.13 4.15
C GLU A 74 0.36 -15.11 3.47
N TYR A 75 0.86 -14.16 4.26
CA TYR A 75 1.94 -13.27 3.85
C TYR A 75 3.26 -14.02 3.96
N VAL A 76 3.98 -14.17 2.85
CA VAL A 76 5.31 -14.77 2.81
C VAL A 76 6.32 -13.71 2.44
N CYS A 77 7.46 -13.72 3.13
CA CYS A 77 8.49 -12.69 3.03
C CYS A 77 9.81 -13.31 2.59
N SER A 78 10.50 -12.62 1.68
CA SER A 78 11.86 -12.95 1.27
C SER A 78 12.80 -11.76 1.54
N CYS A 79 13.96 -12.04 2.11
CA CYS A 79 14.99 -11.03 2.39
C CYS A 79 16.23 -11.24 1.50
N GLY A 80 17.26 -10.43 1.70
CA GLY A 80 18.49 -10.46 0.89
C GLY A 80 18.39 -9.59 -0.36
N ARG A 81 19.54 -9.25 -0.95
CA ARG A 81 19.62 -8.31 -2.08
C ARG A 81 19.27 -8.94 -3.42
N ASP A 82 19.51 -10.24 -3.57
CA ASP A 82 19.20 -10.97 -4.80
C ASP A 82 17.80 -11.59 -4.71
N VAL A 83 16.97 -11.30 -5.71
CA VAL A 83 15.61 -11.85 -5.81
C VAL A 83 15.66 -13.33 -6.25
N LYS A 84 16.74 -13.76 -6.92
CA LYS A 84 16.93 -15.15 -7.35
C LYS A 84 17.44 -16.05 -6.23
N HIS A 85 18.05 -15.46 -5.21
CA HIS A 85 18.64 -16.16 -4.07
C HIS A 85 18.16 -15.51 -2.77
N PRO A 86 16.86 -15.68 -2.43
CA PRO A 86 16.30 -15.07 -1.24
C PRO A 86 16.98 -15.63 0.02
N GLU A 87 17.30 -14.74 0.94
CA GLU A 87 17.83 -15.08 2.26
C GLU A 87 16.70 -15.12 3.30
N PRO A 88 16.85 -15.94 4.36
CA PRO A 88 15.94 -15.89 5.50
C PRO A 88 15.90 -14.49 6.11
N CYS A 89 14.70 -14.00 6.39
CA CYS A 89 14.53 -12.72 7.06
C CYS A 89 14.95 -12.76 8.54
N THR A 90 15.44 -11.64 9.04
CA THR A 90 15.90 -11.51 10.44
C THR A 90 14.88 -10.79 11.32
N ALA A 91 15.17 -10.74 12.63
CA ALA A 91 14.35 -10.03 13.60
C ALA A 91 14.41 -8.50 13.46
N SER A 92 15.36 -7.95 12.70
CA SER A 92 15.51 -6.51 12.51
C SER A 92 14.40 -5.89 11.66
N VAL A 93 14.10 -4.61 11.88
CA VAL A 93 13.33 -3.83 10.91
C VAL A 93 14.16 -3.73 9.63
N GLY A 94 13.58 -4.18 8.51
CA GLY A 94 14.25 -4.13 7.21
C GLY A 94 14.15 -2.74 6.60
N VAL A 95 15.19 -2.30 5.88
CA VAL A 95 15.24 -0.99 5.22
C VAL A 95 15.64 -1.14 3.75
N ALA A 96 14.90 -0.46 2.86
CA ALA A 96 15.26 -0.28 1.47
C ALA A 96 15.34 1.20 1.13
N ASN A 97 16.48 1.64 0.62
CA ASN A 97 16.61 2.97 0.02
C ASN A 97 16.12 2.93 -1.43
N VAL A 98 14.90 3.40 -1.67
CA VAL A 98 14.29 3.41 -3.01
C VAL A 98 15.05 4.31 -3.95
N SER A 99 15.48 5.48 -3.46
CA SER A 99 16.28 6.41 -4.25
C SER A 99 17.55 5.73 -4.76
N GLN A 100 18.22 4.92 -3.93
CA GLN A 100 19.42 4.18 -4.31
C GLN A 100 19.09 2.95 -5.18
N ARG A 101 18.03 2.21 -4.88
CA ARG A 101 17.63 1.01 -5.62
C ARG A 101 17.35 1.30 -7.10
N TYR A 102 16.76 2.45 -7.38
CA TYR A 102 16.49 2.92 -8.73
C TYR A 102 17.53 3.92 -9.25
N ALA A 103 18.57 4.24 -8.46
CA ALA A 103 19.64 5.12 -8.91
C ALA A 103 20.34 4.53 -10.13
N GLY A 104 20.52 5.36 -11.17
CA GLY A 104 21.19 4.96 -12.41
C GLY A 104 20.31 4.17 -13.38
N GLN A 105 19.14 3.68 -12.98
CA GLN A 105 18.17 3.13 -13.93
C GLN A 105 17.56 4.27 -14.74
N LYS A 106 17.59 4.14 -16.07
CA LYS A 106 17.07 5.16 -16.99
C LYS A 106 16.06 4.53 -17.92
N CYS A 107 15.02 5.27 -18.25
CA CYS A 107 14.16 4.95 -19.39
C CYS A 107 15.01 5.00 -20.67
N THR A 108 15.06 3.91 -21.42
CA THR A 108 15.83 3.76 -22.66
C THR A 108 14.91 3.55 -23.86
N GLN A 109 15.47 3.75 -25.05
CA GLN A 109 14.75 3.56 -26.31
C GLN A 109 14.16 2.15 -26.41
N GLY A 110 12.88 2.06 -26.77
CA GLY A 110 12.17 0.78 -26.93
C GLY A 110 11.44 0.30 -25.66
N MET A 111 11.65 0.95 -24.51
CA MET A 111 10.84 0.68 -23.31
C MET A 111 9.41 1.20 -23.51
N ALA A 112 8.43 0.47 -22.97
CA ALA A 112 7.06 0.94 -22.93
C ALA A 112 6.91 2.13 -21.95
N ALA A 113 5.97 3.04 -22.20
CA ALA A 113 5.81 4.25 -21.39
C ALA A 113 5.62 3.96 -19.89
N TRP A 114 4.91 2.88 -19.55
CA TRP A 114 4.67 2.49 -18.16
C TRP A 114 5.94 2.03 -17.43
N GLU A 115 6.92 1.46 -18.13
CA GLU A 115 8.23 1.15 -17.55
C GLU A 115 8.99 2.44 -17.20
N CYS A 116 8.89 3.43 -18.07
CA CYS A 116 9.50 4.74 -17.84
C CYS A 116 8.81 5.49 -16.70
N TRP A 117 7.47 5.43 -16.62
CA TRP A 117 6.71 5.97 -15.50
C TRP A 117 7.08 5.30 -14.18
N LYS A 118 7.30 3.98 -14.14
CA LYS A 118 7.77 3.28 -12.93
C LYS A 118 9.08 3.86 -12.41
N LEU A 119 10.05 4.10 -13.29
CA LEU A 119 11.33 4.71 -12.92
C LEU A 119 11.18 6.18 -12.49
N ALA A 120 10.32 6.94 -13.17
CA ALA A 120 10.06 8.33 -12.85
C ALA A 120 9.32 8.49 -11.52
N VAL A 121 8.38 7.59 -11.20
CA VAL A 121 7.75 7.49 -9.88
C VAL A 121 8.83 7.28 -8.81
N ALA A 122 9.65 6.24 -8.96
CA ALA A 122 10.69 5.94 -7.98
C ALA A 122 11.66 7.11 -7.77
N SER A 123 12.05 7.78 -8.85
CA SER A 123 12.92 8.96 -8.79
C SER A 123 12.24 10.16 -8.12
N LYS A 124 10.93 10.36 -8.35
CA LYS A 124 10.18 11.48 -7.78
C LYS A 124 9.86 11.30 -6.31
N THR A 125 9.40 10.10 -5.93
CA THR A 125 8.92 9.83 -4.57
C THR A 125 10.05 9.39 -3.65
N GLY A 126 11.00 8.60 -4.16
CA GLY A 126 12.21 8.16 -3.44
C GLY A 126 11.97 7.72 -1.99
N GLY A 127 13.01 7.91 -1.18
CA GLY A 127 12.97 7.74 0.27
C GLY A 127 13.25 6.32 0.76
N LEU A 128 13.00 6.08 2.04
CA LEU A 128 13.26 4.81 2.71
C LEU A 128 11.96 4.02 2.88
N TRP A 129 11.99 2.75 2.49
CA TRP A 129 10.94 1.79 2.78
C TRP A 129 11.35 0.93 3.96
N PHE A 130 10.39 0.64 4.83
CA PHE A 130 10.59 -0.15 6.04
C PHE A 130 9.71 -1.39 6.00
N SER A 131 10.24 -2.52 6.44
CA SER A 131 9.49 -3.77 6.59
C SER A 131 9.60 -4.27 8.03
N THR A 132 8.47 -4.51 8.67
CA THR A 132 8.39 -5.05 10.03
C THR A 132 7.90 -6.48 10.00
N LEU A 133 8.65 -7.40 10.60
CA LEU A 133 8.29 -8.82 10.64
C LEU A 133 7.93 -9.27 12.05
N GLN A 134 7.04 -10.26 12.12
CA GLN A 134 6.57 -10.82 13.39
C GLN A 134 7.71 -11.35 14.27
N VAL A 135 8.74 -11.96 13.66
CA VAL A 135 9.93 -12.47 14.35
C VAL A 135 10.72 -11.38 15.10
N GLY A 136 10.55 -10.11 14.72
CA GLY A 136 11.14 -8.95 15.38
C GLY A 136 10.27 -8.24 16.41
N HIS A 137 9.01 -8.64 16.56
CA HIS A 137 8.02 -7.87 17.31
C HIS A 137 8.13 -8.10 18.84
N CYS A 138 8.24 -7.02 19.62
CA CYS A 138 8.36 -7.03 21.10
C CYS A 138 7.08 -7.40 21.86
N GLY A 139 6.03 -7.86 21.17
CA GLY A 139 4.84 -8.46 21.78
C GLY A 139 4.62 -9.91 21.34
N SER A 140 5.56 -10.49 20.58
CA SER A 140 5.44 -11.87 20.11
C SER A 140 6.10 -12.84 21.09
N SER A 141 5.49 -14.02 21.29
CA SER A 141 6.12 -15.13 22.03
C SER A 141 7.31 -15.77 21.29
N GLN A 142 7.57 -15.34 20.05
CA GLN A 142 8.58 -15.88 19.15
C GLN A 142 9.90 -15.08 19.16
N ALA A 143 9.92 -13.89 19.79
CA ALA A 143 11.10 -13.03 19.80
C ALA A 143 11.95 -13.26 21.07
N SER A 144 13.14 -13.85 20.93
CA SER A 144 14.14 -13.94 22.02
C SER A 144 14.92 -12.63 22.21
N ALA A 145 15.01 -11.81 21.15
CA ALA A 145 15.55 -10.45 21.16
C ALA A 145 14.78 -9.62 20.12
N CYS A 146 13.66 -9.03 20.55
CA CYS A 146 12.85 -8.20 19.67
C CYS A 146 13.57 -6.90 19.27
N THR A 147 13.15 -6.30 18.16
CA THR A 147 13.75 -5.07 17.62
C THR A 147 12.74 -3.95 17.36
N TRP A 148 11.44 -4.24 17.40
CA TRP A 148 10.42 -3.23 17.18
C TRP A 148 9.12 -3.53 17.92
N ARG A 149 8.33 -2.48 18.18
CA ARG A 149 6.99 -2.57 18.75
C ARG A 149 6.04 -1.58 18.13
N LEU A 150 4.77 -1.95 18.08
CA LEU A 150 3.69 -1.02 17.76
C LEU A 150 3.49 -0.04 18.92
N VAL A 151 3.59 1.26 18.64
CA VAL A 151 3.29 2.33 19.62
C VAL A 151 1.83 2.76 19.47
N GLN A 152 1.39 2.99 18.23
CA GLN A 152 0.05 3.51 17.95
C GLN A 152 -0.44 3.06 16.58
N VAL A 153 -1.72 2.70 16.49
CA VAL A 153 -2.45 2.70 15.21
C VAL A 153 -3.06 4.08 15.03
N VAL A 154 -2.53 4.87 14.09
CA VAL A 154 -3.01 6.24 13.85
C VAL A 154 -4.38 6.21 13.20
N LYS A 155 -4.50 5.50 12.06
CA LYS A 155 -5.77 5.39 11.34
C LYS A 155 -5.74 4.24 10.33
N ARG A 156 -6.89 3.62 10.10
CA ARG A 156 -7.15 2.64 9.03
C ARG A 156 -8.12 3.24 8.03
N VAL A 157 -7.82 3.16 6.75
CA VAL A 157 -8.65 3.74 5.67
C VAL A 157 -8.76 2.76 4.51
N ARG A 158 -9.85 2.85 3.75
CA ARG A 158 -9.98 2.06 2.52
C ARG A 158 -9.00 2.59 1.48
N LYS A 159 -8.31 1.69 0.78
CA LYS A 159 -7.36 2.06 -0.28
C LYS A 159 -8.03 2.92 -1.34
N THR A 160 -9.24 2.55 -1.76
CA THR A 160 -10.03 3.32 -2.73
C THR A 160 -10.26 4.78 -2.33
N CYS A 161 -10.39 5.06 -1.03
CA CYS A 161 -10.47 6.44 -0.56
C CYS A 161 -9.13 7.17 -0.68
N SER A 162 -8.04 6.54 -0.23
CA SER A 162 -6.70 7.15 -0.32
C SER A 162 -6.27 7.40 -1.77
N ASP A 163 -6.53 6.43 -2.65
CA ASP A 163 -6.30 6.58 -4.10
C ASP A 163 -7.09 7.76 -4.65
N ASN A 164 -8.36 7.91 -4.26
CA ASN A 164 -9.21 9.03 -4.66
C ASN A 164 -8.68 10.39 -4.19
N SER A 165 -8.04 10.47 -3.03
CA SER A 165 -7.38 11.71 -2.58
C SER A 165 -6.25 12.12 -3.49
N ILE A 166 -5.42 11.16 -3.93
CA ILE A 166 -4.36 11.40 -4.92
C ILE A 166 -4.93 11.76 -6.29
N PHE A 167 -5.92 11.02 -6.77
CA PHE A 167 -6.54 11.31 -8.06
C PHE A 167 -7.15 12.71 -8.11
N LYS A 168 -7.88 13.11 -7.06
CA LYS A 168 -8.48 14.45 -6.96
C LYS A 168 -7.43 15.57 -7.03
N ILE A 169 -6.30 15.43 -6.35
CA ILE A 169 -5.27 16.49 -6.38
C ILE A 169 -4.58 16.57 -7.75
N VAL A 170 -4.35 15.42 -8.41
CA VAL A 170 -3.76 15.40 -9.76
C VAL A 170 -4.72 15.98 -10.80
N GLU A 171 -6.00 15.63 -10.75
CA GLU A 171 -7.03 16.23 -11.62
C GLU A 171 -7.14 17.74 -11.41
N ARG A 172 -7.19 18.20 -10.15
CA ARG A 172 -7.23 19.63 -9.83
C ARG A 172 -5.99 20.35 -10.32
N PHE A 173 -4.81 19.74 -10.20
CA PHE A 173 -3.58 20.31 -10.73
C PHE A 173 -3.64 20.45 -12.25
N ASP A 174 -4.08 19.42 -12.97
CA ASP A 174 -4.26 19.50 -14.43
C ASP A 174 -5.24 20.60 -14.85
N GLN A 175 -6.35 20.78 -14.12
CA GLN A 175 -7.33 21.83 -14.39
C GLN A 175 -6.81 23.25 -14.18
N THR A 176 -5.90 23.45 -13.20
CA THR A 176 -5.49 24.79 -12.76
C THR A 176 -4.12 25.20 -13.27
N GLN A 177 -3.25 24.23 -13.56
CA GLN A 177 -1.85 24.44 -13.94
C GLN A 177 -1.42 23.59 -15.13
N GLY A 178 -2.24 22.61 -15.54
CA GLY A 178 -1.96 21.70 -16.64
C GLY A 178 -2.64 22.08 -17.95
N ALA A 179 -2.84 21.08 -18.79
CA ALA A 179 -3.39 21.25 -20.14
C ALA A 179 -4.87 20.90 -20.23
N GLY A 180 -5.52 20.53 -19.12
CA GLY A 180 -6.88 19.99 -19.16
C GLY A 180 -6.93 18.66 -19.92
N CYS A 181 -5.94 17.80 -19.69
CA CYS A 181 -5.82 16.50 -20.33
C CYS A 181 -7.05 15.61 -20.02
N PHE A 182 -7.49 15.59 -18.75
CA PHE A 182 -8.53 14.67 -18.31
C PHE A 182 -9.91 14.94 -18.94
N GLN A 183 -10.23 16.18 -19.31
CA GLN A 183 -11.51 16.53 -19.96
C GLN A 183 -11.71 15.81 -21.30
N ASN A 184 -10.62 15.41 -21.95
CA ASN A 184 -10.66 14.76 -23.25
C ASN A 184 -10.66 13.22 -23.17
N CYS A 185 -10.57 12.66 -21.96
CA CYS A 185 -10.57 11.22 -21.76
C CYS A 185 -11.98 10.67 -21.49
N THR A 186 -12.19 9.41 -21.84
CA THR A 186 -13.44 8.71 -21.53
C THR A 186 -13.62 8.61 -20.02
N GLY A 187 -14.77 9.07 -19.51
CA GLY A 187 -15.05 9.12 -18.07
C GLY A 187 -14.61 10.42 -17.38
N GLY A 188 -13.79 11.27 -18.00
CA GLY A 188 -13.45 12.57 -17.42
C GLY A 188 -12.84 12.47 -16.01
N ILE A 189 -13.36 13.28 -15.07
CA ILE A 189 -12.81 13.46 -13.72
C ILE A 189 -13.82 13.11 -12.61
N GLY A 190 -13.32 13.04 -11.37
CA GLY A 190 -14.17 12.91 -10.18
C GLY A 190 -14.99 11.62 -10.18
N ALA A 191 -16.33 11.74 -10.05
CA ALA A 191 -17.22 10.58 -9.96
C ALA A 191 -17.36 9.79 -11.26
N LEU A 192 -17.06 10.40 -12.42
CA LEU A 192 -17.16 9.75 -13.73
C LEU A 192 -15.86 9.05 -14.15
N ARG A 193 -14.77 9.31 -13.41
CA ARG A 193 -13.40 8.87 -13.72
C ARG A 193 -13.32 7.39 -14.07
N ASN A 194 -12.63 7.08 -15.16
CA ASN A 194 -12.25 5.72 -15.51
C ASN A 194 -10.74 5.51 -15.36
N THR A 195 -10.29 4.99 -14.23
CA THR A 195 -8.85 4.74 -13.95
C THR A 195 -8.25 3.59 -14.75
N SER A 196 -9.06 2.91 -15.58
CA SER A 196 -8.63 1.87 -16.50
C SER A 196 -8.58 2.34 -17.96
N ASP A 197 -8.96 3.58 -18.23
CA ASP A 197 -8.86 4.17 -19.57
C ASP A 197 -7.39 4.57 -19.87
N PRO A 198 -6.80 4.12 -20.99
CA PRO A 198 -5.43 4.48 -21.35
C PRO A 198 -5.17 5.98 -21.49
N CYS A 199 -6.15 6.76 -21.97
CA CYS A 199 -6.03 8.23 -22.02
C CYS A 199 -5.93 8.77 -20.59
N TRP A 200 -6.82 8.36 -19.70
CA TRP A 200 -6.81 8.79 -18.30
C TRP A 200 -5.50 8.43 -17.60
N ILE A 201 -5.01 7.20 -17.76
CA ILE A 201 -3.73 6.74 -17.19
C ILE A 201 -2.57 7.62 -17.70
N ARG A 202 -2.54 7.92 -18.99
CA ARG A 202 -1.52 8.80 -19.57
C ARG A 202 -1.60 10.20 -18.97
N CYS A 203 -2.80 10.79 -18.85
CA CYS A 203 -2.99 12.09 -18.21
C CYS A 203 -2.55 12.09 -16.74
N PHE A 204 -2.84 11.02 -16.00
CA PHE A 204 -2.42 10.89 -14.62
C PHE A 204 -0.90 10.95 -14.48
N TYR A 205 -0.17 10.11 -15.22
CA TYR A 205 1.29 10.09 -15.13
C TYR A 205 1.93 11.33 -15.75
N SER A 206 1.42 11.86 -16.86
CA SER A 206 1.97 13.08 -17.45
C SER A 206 1.79 14.30 -16.54
N THR A 207 0.64 14.44 -15.88
CA THR A 207 0.41 15.53 -14.92
C THR A 207 1.23 15.33 -13.65
N ALA A 208 1.23 14.13 -13.08
CA ALA A 208 1.94 13.85 -11.84
C ALA A 208 3.47 13.89 -12.01
N LEU A 209 4.02 13.40 -13.12
CA LEU A 209 5.45 13.21 -13.32
C LEU A 209 6.06 14.18 -14.33
N GLY A 210 5.29 14.68 -15.30
CA GLY A 210 5.73 15.55 -16.39
C GLY A 210 5.34 14.97 -17.76
N ALA A 211 5.11 15.83 -18.75
CA ALA A 211 4.61 15.44 -20.07
C ALA A 211 5.48 14.36 -20.75
N ASP A 212 6.79 14.45 -20.57
CA ASP A 212 7.77 13.56 -21.20
C ASP A 212 8.17 12.36 -20.32
N SER A 213 7.59 12.21 -19.13
CA SER A 213 7.98 11.17 -18.15
C SER A 213 7.84 9.72 -18.66
N GLY A 214 7.06 9.51 -19.72
CA GLY A 214 6.88 8.22 -20.38
C GLY A 214 7.88 7.97 -21.51
N SER A 215 8.91 8.80 -21.67
CA SER A 215 9.84 8.74 -22.81
C SER A 215 11.31 8.80 -22.38
N PRO A 216 12.23 8.23 -23.18
CA PRO A 216 13.66 8.26 -22.88
C PRO A 216 14.18 9.69 -22.74
N GLY A 217 14.93 9.97 -21.68
CA GLY A 217 15.45 11.31 -21.39
C GLY A 217 14.41 12.33 -20.91
N GLY A 218 13.16 11.90 -20.68
CA GLY A 218 12.08 12.76 -20.19
C GLY A 218 12.38 13.40 -18.84
N GLN A 219 12.03 14.67 -18.70
CA GLN A 219 12.18 15.43 -17.46
C GLN A 219 11.07 15.08 -16.47
N ILE A 220 11.42 14.89 -15.19
CA ILE A 220 10.46 14.68 -14.11
C ILE A 220 10.03 16.06 -13.56
N ALA A 221 9.18 16.76 -14.32
CA ALA A 221 8.80 18.15 -14.09
C ALA A 221 7.30 18.38 -13.82
N GLY A 222 6.51 17.32 -13.60
CA GLY A 222 5.08 17.43 -13.26
C GLY A 222 4.83 17.94 -11.83
N MET A 223 3.62 17.73 -11.32
CA MET A 223 3.17 18.22 -10.00
C MET A 223 4.21 18.07 -8.87
N PRO A 224 4.40 19.05 -7.96
CA PRO A 224 5.37 18.95 -6.87
C PRO A 224 5.17 17.69 -6.02
N ARG A 225 6.27 17.04 -5.61
CA ARG A 225 6.23 15.84 -4.73
C ARG A 225 5.42 16.09 -3.46
N GLN A 226 5.58 17.28 -2.88
CA GLN A 226 4.90 17.69 -1.65
C GLN A 226 3.39 17.68 -1.81
N ALA A 227 2.85 18.02 -2.98
CA ALA A 227 1.40 17.98 -3.20
C ALA A 227 0.85 16.54 -3.19
N LEU A 228 1.59 15.59 -3.77
CA LEU A 228 1.25 14.16 -3.69
C LEU A 228 1.31 13.66 -2.24
N GLN A 229 2.38 14.02 -1.53
CA GLN A 229 2.58 13.64 -0.14
C GLN A 229 1.48 14.20 0.77
N SER A 230 1.14 15.48 0.65
CA SER A 230 0.07 16.10 1.44
C SER A 230 -1.29 15.47 1.17
N ALA A 231 -1.60 15.12 -0.07
CA ALA A 231 -2.84 14.42 -0.40
C ALA A 231 -2.90 13.00 0.18
N TRP A 232 -1.76 12.29 0.21
CA TRP A 232 -1.67 11.00 0.92
C TRP A 232 -1.85 11.15 2.43
N GLU A 233 -1.15 12.12 3.04
CA GLU A 233 -1.23 12.36 4.48
C GLU A 233 -2.62 12.81 4.93
N ALA A 234 -3.33 13.57 4.09
CA ALA A 234 -4.70 14.01 4.32
C ALA A 234 -5.67 12.85 4.57
N SER A 235 -5.48 11.72 3.86
CA SER A 235 -6.26 10.49 4.07
C SER A 235 -6.24 10.04 5.54
N PHE A 236 -5.13 10.29 6.25
CA PHE A 236 -4.95 9.87 7.64
C PHE A 236 -5.19 10.99 8.67
N SER A 237 -5.20 12.26 8.26
CA SER A 237 -5.36 13.40 9.18
C SER A 237 -6.79 13.93 9.25
N SER A 238 -7.65 13.63 8.27
CA SER A 238 -9.06 14.07 8.23
C SER A 238 -9.99 12.92 7.85
N ASP A 239 -11.23 12.95 8.35
CA ASP A 239 -12.32 12.05 7.92
C ASP A 239 -13.14 12.64 6.74
N ASP A 240 -12.95 13.91 6.40
CA ASP A 240 -13.77 14.62 5.42
C ASP A 240 -13.19 14.54 3.99
N PRO A 241 -13.88 13.86 3.04
CA PRO A 241 -13.44 13.75 1.66
C PRO A 241 -13.38 15.06 0.88
N ALA A 242 -14.02 16.15 1.37
CA ALA A 242 -13.90 17.49 0.79
C ALA A 242 -12.49 18.06 0.99
N TYR A 243 -11.81 17.67 2.06
CA TYR A 243 -10.43 18.04 2.38
C TYR A 243 -9.44 16.90 2.12
N LEU A 244 -9.76 15.99 1.18
CA LEU A 244 -8.95 14.80 0.85
C LEU A 244 -8.82 13.79 2.01
N GLY A 245 -9.65 13.92 3.04
CA GLY A 245 -9.73 13.00 4.17
C GLY A 245 -10.40 11.68 3.81
N CYS A 246 -10.13 10.66 4.63
CA CYS A 246 -10.75 9.35 4.50
C CYS A 246 -11.34 8.88 5.83
N PRO A 247 -12.61 8.44 5.86
CA PRO A 247 -13.22 7.92 7.08
C PRO A 247 -12.43 6.77 7.69
N HIS A 248 -12.26 6.80 9.02
CA HIS A 248 -11.66 5.69 9.75
C HIS A 248 -12.52 4.42 9.64
N ILE A 249 -11.90 3.30 9.25
CA ILE A 249 -12.53 1.98 9.32
C ILE A 249 -12.50 1.52 10.78
N ARG A 250 -13.63 1.67 11.48
CA ARG A 250 -13.82 1.01 12.78
C ARG A 250 -13.96 -0.48 12.51
N HIS A 251 -13.16 -1.30 13.20
CA HIS A 251 -13.49 -2.72 13.27
C HIS A 251 -14.84 -2.82 13.97
N SER A 252 -15.84 -3.48 13.35
CA SER A 252 -16.99 -3.95 14.10
C SER A 252 -16.47 -4.92 15.15
N SER A 253 -16.26 -4.43 16.38
CA SER A 253 -16.49 -5.27 17.54
C SER A 253 -17.94 -5.72 17.45
N ASN A 254 -18.20 -7.02 17.55
CA ASN A 254 -19.56 -7.55 17.62
C ASN A 254 -20.35 -6.77 18.68
N ASN A 255 -21.27 -5.91 18.25
CA ASN A 255 -22.32 -5.35 19.09
C ASN A 255 -23.25 -6.50 19.47
N ASN A 256 -22.94 -7.21 20.55
CA ASN A 256 -24.00 -7.73 21.41
C ASN A 256 -24.38 -6.61 22.37
N ASP A 257 -25.04 -5.60 21.83
CA ASP A 257 -25.92 -4.76 22.65
C ASP A 257 -26.98 -5.70 23.23
N HIS A 258 -26.85 -5.99 24.52
CA HIS A 258 -27.90 -6.58 25.33
C HIS A 258 -29.08 -5.60 25.39
N ASN A 259 -29.86 -5.58 24.31
CA ASN A 259 -31.24 -5.12 24.31
C ASN A 259 -32.08 -6.29 23.79
N ASN A 260 -32.52 -7.15 24.71
CA ASN A 260 -33.67 -7.99 24.43
C ASN A 260 -34.64 -7.95 25.61
N SER A 261 -35.60 -7.04 25.51
CA SER A 261 -36.88 -7.17 26.21
C SER A 261 -37.72 -8.24 25.50
N ASN A 262 -38.04 -9.30 26.25
CA ASN A 262 -39.24 -10.14 26.17
C ASN A 262 -39.90 -10.39 24.79
N ASN A 263 -39.88 -11.65 24.31
CA ASN A 263 -41.08 -12.52 24.39
C ASN A 263 -40.85 -13.99 23.96
N HIS A 264 -41.22 -14.89 24.88
CA HIS A 264 -41.84 -16.22 24.75
C HIS A 264 -41.59 -17.15 23.53
N ASN A 265 -40.99 -18.33 23.81
CA ASN A 265 -41.63 -19.67 23.93
C ASN A 265 -40.84 -20.85 23.34
N ASN A 266 -40.28 -21.65 24.26
CA ASN A 266 -40.36 -23.12 24.42
C ASN A 266 -40.06 -24.09 23.26
N SER A 267 -38.92 -24.81 23.32
CA SER A 267 -38.84 -26.29 23.54
C SER A 267 -37.54 -26.94 23.02
N ASN A 268 -36.81 -27.57 23.96
CA ASN A 268 -36.05 -28.84 23.90
C ASN A 268 -35.44 -29.34 22.57
N ASN A 269 -34.11 -29.49 22.49
CA ASN A 269 -33.39 -30.76 22.79
C ASN A 269 -31.91 -30.79 22.33
N ASN A 270 -31.08 -31.31 23.23
CA ASN A 270 -29.87 -32.14 23.05
C ASN A 270 -28.58 -31.65 22.32
N LYS A 271 -27.54 -31.57 23.17
CA LYS A 271 -26.23 -32.27 23.12
C LYS A 271 -25.15 -31.84 22.12
N ASN A 272 -24.02 -31.53 22.75
CA ASN A 272 -22.63 -31.77 22.36
C ASN A 272 -22.12 -31.06 21.11
N ASN A 273 -21.29 -30.02 21.32
CA ASN A 273 -19.93 -30.11 20.79
C ASN A 273 -18.95 -29.15 21.45
N SER A 274 -17.75 -29.70 21.58
CA SER A 274 -16.50 -29.22 22.11
C SER A 274 -16.12 -27.81 21.65
N ASN A 275 -15.70 -27.03 22.62
CA ASN A 275 -15.09 -25.72 22.49
C ASN A 275 -13.68 -25.84 21.87
N PRO A 276 -13.30 -25.02 20.87
CA PRO A 276 -11.91 -24.62 20.70
C PRO A 276 -11.78 -23.14 21.05
N SER A 277 -11.20 -22.94 22.24
CA SER A 277 -10.30 -21.85 22.62
C SER A 277 -10.14 -20.66 21.65
N ASN A 278 -10.64 -19.53 22.11
CA ASN A 278 -10.21 -18.15 21.86
C ASN A 278 -8.78 -18.04 21.28
N SER A 279 -8.69 -17.68 20.01
CA SER A 279 -7.49 -17.13 19.40
C SER A 279 -7.61 -15.60 19.39
N SER A 280 -6.77 -14.97 20.20
CA SER A 280 -6.59 -13.52 20.30
C SER A 280 -6.42 -12.88 18.92
N SER A 281 -7.25 -11.86 18.63
CA SER A 281 -7.14 -11.02 17.43
C SER A 281 -5.86 -10.17 17.49
N ILE A 282 -4.74 -10.76 17.06
CA ILE A 282 -3.46 -10.10 16.83
C ILE A 282 -3.52 -9.49 15.41
N PRO A 283 -3.05 -8.24 15.19
CA PRO A 283 -3.00 -7.66 13.84
C PRO A 283 -2.14 -8.54 12.93
N ARG A 284 -2.69 -8.95 11.78
CA ARG A 284 -1.95 -9.65 10.73
C ARG A 284 -0.77 -8.77 10.27
N PRO A 285 0.37 -9.37 9.86
CA PRO A 285 1.49 -8.61 9.30
C PRO A 285 1.00 -7.86 8.06
N THR A 286 0.69 -6.57 8.23
CA THR A 286 0.44 -5.67 7.12
C THR A 286 1.78 -5.24 6.57
N GLU A 287 2.08 -5.59 5.31
CA GLU A 287 3.01 -4.77 4.56
C GLU A 287 2.48 -3.34 4.53
N ALA A 288 3.28 -2.43 5.06
CA ALA A 288 3.14 -1.02 4.79
C ALA A 288 4.13 -0.72 3.67
N LEU A 289 3.75 -1.00 2.41
CA LEU A 289 4.49 -0.55 1.24
C LEU A 289 4.56 0.97 1.26
N GLY A 290 5.70 1.53 1.67
CA GLY A 290 5.82 2.96 1.59
C GLY A 290 6.93 3.68 2.33
N SER A 291 7.09 4.91 1.83
CA SER A 291 8.23 5.80 2.04
C SER A 291 8.04 6.75 3.21
N LEU A 292 9.03 6.78 4.11
CA LEU A 292 9.27 7.90 5.04
C LEU A 292 10.44 8.75 4.50
N THR A 293 10.30 10.06 4.66
CA THR A 293 11.45 10.99 4.69
C THR A 293 11.35 11.77 5.99
N ILE A 294 12.43 11.77 6.76
CA ILE A 294 12.79 12.84 7.70
C ILE A 294 14.04 13.48 7.10
#